data_AF-T0YQY3-F1
#
_entry.id   AF-T0YQY3-F1
#
_cell.length_a   1.000
_cell.length_b   1.000
_cell.length_c   1.000
_cell.angle_alpha   90.00
_cell.angle_beta   90.00
_cell.angle_gamma   90.00
#
_symmetry.space_group_name_H-M   'P 1'
#
loop_
_entity.id
_entity.type
_entity.pdbx_description
1 polymer ?
#
loop_
_entity_poly.entity_id
_entity_poly.type
_entity_poly.pdbx_seq_one_letter_code
_entity_poly.pdbx_strand_id
1 'polypeptide(L)'
;MSAVTPVESAPRFWSEEPSSLPGRRRIRAHIGGLHCSLCTGTIEKALGKRPGVDKVAVSLTHEQALIEYDPHVAHAEDLLQTLRDIGYTVSDPRKLRSYDEEERALVRERGRFLTALTASIAS
;
A
#
# COMPACT_ATOMS: atom_id res chain seq x y z
N MET A 1 -0.73 26.49 22.14
CA MET A 1 -1.43 26.10 20.91
C MET A 1 -0.70 24.86 20.39
N SER A 2 -1.35 23.71 20.44
CA SER A 2 -0.71 22.39 20.40
C SER A 2 -0.10 22.09 19.04
N ALA A 3 1.21 21.93 19.02
CA ALA A 3 1.95 21.35 17.91
C ALA A 3 1.70 19.84 17.89
N VAL A 4 1.02 19.34 16.87
CA VAL A 4 1.03 17.91 16.53
C VAL A 4 2.21 17.71 15.59
N THR A 5 3.29 17.14 16.12
CA THR A 5 4.46 16.72 15.38
C THR A 5 4.06 15.71 14.30
N PRO A 6 4.52 15.85 13.04
CA PRO A 6 4.34 14.80 12.05
C PRO A 6 5.22 13.63 12.46
N VAL A 7 4.62 12.47 12.74
CA VAL A 7 5.38 11.23 12.96
C VAL A 7 5.93 10.78 11.60
N GLU A 8 7.05 11.38 11.21
CA GLU A 8 7.94 10.94 10.15
C GLU A 8 8.86 9.87 10.73
N SER A 9 8.69 8.59 10.33
CA SER A 9 9.73 7.54 10.36
C SER A 9 9.10 6.15 10.25
N ALA A 10 8.90 5.69 9.02
CA ALA A 10 8.93 4.31 8.54
C ALA A 10 8.45 4.36 7.08
N PRO A 11 8.92 3.49 6.16
CA PRO A 11 8.27 3.32 4.87
C PRO A 11 6.86 2.77 5.11
N ARG A 12 5.89 3.66 5.32
CA ARG A 12 4.55 3.23 5.68
C ARG A 12 3.87 2.75 4.42
N PHE A 13 3.75 1.43 4.29
CA PHE A 13 2.89 0.74 3.32
C PHE A 13 1.39 1.09 3.49
N TRP A 14 1.07 2.13 4.27
CA TRP A 14 -0.26 2.63 4.59
C TRP A 14 -0.19 4.14 4.88
N SER A 15 -1.28 4.85 4.63
CA SER A 15 -1.43 6.27 5.01
C SER A 15 -2.30 6.38 6.26
N GLU A 16 -1.89 7.19 7.24
CA GLU A 16 -2.76 7.57 8.35
C GLU A 16 -3.70 8.71 7.92
N GLU A 17 -4.98 8.60 8.26
CA GLU A 17 -6.01 9.59 7.96
C GLU A 17 -6.80 9.90 9.24
N PRO A 18 -7.37 11.11 9.41
CA PRO A 18 -8.18 11.42 10.58
C PRO A 18 -9.35 10.44 10.71
N SER A 19 -9.46 9.82 11.89
CA SER A 19 -10.62 9.00 12.27
C SER A 19 -11.82 9.90 12.58
N SER A 20 -13.02 9.36 12.38
CA SER A 20 -14.25 10.03 12.83
C SER A 20 -14.45 9.97 14.34
N LEU A 21 -13.82 8.98 15.01
CA LEU A 21 -13.91 8.79 16.45
C LEU A 21 -12.75 9.47 17.20
N PRO A 22 -13.01 10.17 18.32
CA PRO A 22 -11.96 10.77 19.14
C PRO A 22 -11.06 9.70 19.76
N GLY A 23 -9.74 9.93 19.70
CA GLY A 23 -8.76 8.99 20.25
C GLY A 23 -8.54 7.73 19.41
N ARG A 24 -9.11 7.64 18.21
CA ARG A 24 -8.85 6.56 17.25
C ARG A 24 -7.86 6.99 16.19
N ARG A 25 -7.28 6.00 15.52
CA ARG A 25 -6.48 6.21 14.31
C ARG A 25 -7.14 5.48 13.17
N ARG A 26 -7.05 6.05 11.97
CA ARG A 26 -7.47 5.39 10.74
C ARG A 26 -6.28 5.20 9.82
N ILE A 27 -6.13 3.99 9.29
CA ILE A 27 -5.12 3.69 8.27
C ILE A 27 -5.79 3.28 6.96
N ARG A 28 -5.18 3.68 5.85
CA ARG A 28 -5.50 3.24 4.50
C ARG A 28 -4.36 2.40 3.96
N ALA A 29 -4.62 1.14 3.66
CA ALA A 29 -3.66 0.19 3.10
C ALA A 29 -4.08 -0.22 1.69
N HIS A 30 -3.14 -0.33 0.76
CA HIS A 30 -3.40 -0.91 -0.57
C HIS A 30 -3.15 -2.41 -0.54
N ILE A 31 -4.07 -3.17 -1.12
CA ILE A 31 -4.11 -4.62 -1.06
C ILE A 31 -3.97 -5.18 -2.47
N GLY A 32 -2.85 -5.84 -2.74
CA GLY A 32 -2.65 -6.58 -3.98
C GLY A 32 -3.39 -7.92 -3.99
N GLY A 33 -3.90 -8.31 -5.16
CA GLY A 33 -4.60 -9.59 -5.34
C GLY A 33 -6.08 -9.57 -4.97
N LEU A 34 -6.68 -8.38 -4.84
CA LEU A 34 -8.07 -8.20 -4.44
C LEU A 34 -9.03 -8.28 -5.66
N HIS A 35 -9.33 -9.49 -6.13
CA HIS A 35 -10.06 -9.68 -7.41
C HIS A 35 -11.53 -10.14 -7.30
N CYS A 36 -12.02 -10.49 -6.12
CA CYS A 36 -13.38 -11.01 -5.94
C CYS A 36 -14.09 -10.39 -4.74
N SER A 37 -15.40 -10.18 -4.84
CA SER A 37 -16.25 -9.69 -3.73
C SER A 37 -16.21 -10.60 -2.50
N LEU A 38 -15.89 -11.90 -2.66
CA LEU A 38 -15.70 -12.81 -1.52
C LEU A 38 -14.42 -12.48 -0.72
N CYS A 39 -13.40 -11.91 -1.37
CA CYS A 39 -12.14 -11.52 -0.74
C CYS A 39 -12.34 -10.36 0.23
N THR A 40 -13.22 -9.39 -0.08
CA THR A 40 -13.47 -8.23 0.79
C THR A 40 -14.04 -8.67 2.14
N GLY A 41 -15.06 -9.55 2.12
CA GLY A 41 -15.67 -10.07 3.35
C GLY A 41 -14.71 -10.94 4.18
N THR A 42 -13.72 -11.58 3.55
CA THR A 42 -12.67 -12.33 4.26
C THR A 42 -11.75 -11.39 5.03
N ILE A 43 -11.32 -10.31 4.41
CA ILE A 43 -10.48 -9.28 5.04
C ILE A 43 -11.22 -8.58 6.18
N GLU A 44 -12.46 -8.17 5.96
CA GLU A 44 -13.29 -7.52 6.99
C GLU A 44 -13.47 -8.42 8.21
N LYS A 45 -13.74 -9.71 8.00
CA LYS A 45 -13.84 -10.68 9.11
C LYS A 45 -12.52 -10.94 9.82
N ALA A 46 -11.40 -10.99 9.10
CA ALA A 46 -10.09 -11.24 9.69
C ALA A 46 -9.65 -10.06 10.58
N LEU A 47 -9.77 -8.83 10.06
CA LEU A 47 -9.38 -7.62 10.78
C LEU A 47 -10.40 -7.22 11.85
N GLY A 48 -11.70 -7.37 11.59
CA GLY A 48 -12.75 -7.03 12.56
C GLY A 48 -12.78 -7.92 13.81
N LYS A 49 -12.10 -9.07 13.78
CA LYS A 49 -11.90 -9.92 14.97
C LYS A 49 -10.69 -9.52 15.80
N ARG A 50 -9.85 -8.60 15.32
CA ARG A 50 -8.65 -8.17 16.04
C ARG A 50 -9.06 -7.24 17.21
N PRO A 51 -8.48 -7.44 18.40
CA PRO A 51 -8.72 -6.54 19.52
C PRO A 51 -8.26 -5.12 19.17
N GLY A 52 -9.05 -4.11 19.54
CA GLY A 52 -8.76 -2.72 19.26
C GLY A 52 -9.16 -2.25 17.87
N VAL A 53 -9.73 -3.09 17.00
CA VAL A 53 -10.28 -2.66 15.71
C VAL A 53 -11.76 -2.30 15.88
N ASP A 54 -12.11 -1.06 15.57
CA ASP A 54 -13.47 -0.54 15.68
C ASP A 54 -14.25 -0.71 14.36
N LYS A 55 -13.60 -0.42 13.23
CA LYS A 55 -14.24 -0.48 11.91
C LYS A 55 -13.26 -0.87 10.82
N VAL A 56 -13.72 -1.72 9.90
CA VAL A 56 -13.01 -2.10 8.68
C VAL A 56 -13.92 -1.86 7.49
N ALA A 57 -13.39 -1.24 6.43
CA ALA A 57 -14.09 -1.08 5.17
C ALA A 57 -13.12 -1.39 4.02
N VAL A 58 -13.52 -2.28 3.11
CA VAL A 58 -12.68 -2.70 1.98
C VAL A 58 -13.34 -2.27 0.67
N SER A 59 -12.56 -1.66 -0.22
CA SER A 59 -12.99 -1.26 -1.56
C SER A 59 -12.30 -2.13 -2.59
N LEU A 60 -13.09 -2.93 -3.32
CA LEU A 60 -12.60 -3.67 -4.48
C LEU A 60 -12.14 -2.71 -5.59
N THR A 61 -12.94 -1.67 -5.86
CA THR A 61 -12.69 -0.67 -6.92
C THR A 61 -11.34 0.03 -6.77
N HIS A 62 -10.91 0.29 -5.54
CA HIS A 62 -9.66 1.01 -5.25
C HIS A 62 -8.56 0.08 -4.74
N GLU A 63 -8.81 -1.23 -4.63
CA GLU A 63 -7.87 -2.20 -4.05
C GLU A 63 -7.32 -1.74 -2.70
N GLN A 64 -8.21 -1.28 -1.82
CA GLN A 64 -7.86 -0.59 -0.57
C GLN A 64 -8.65 -1.13 0.62
N ALA A 65 -8.02 -1.13 1.79
CA ALA A 65 -8.69 -1.28 3.08
C ALA A 65 -8.50 -0.04 3.95
N LEU A 66 -9.59 0.39 4.57
CA LEU A 66 -9.64 1.42 5.59
C LEU A 66 -9.92 0.76 6.94
N ILE A 67 -9.07 1.01 7.92
CA ILE A 67 -9.13 0.37 9.24
C ILE A 67 -9.08 1.46 10.30
N GLU A 68 -10.12 1.55 11.11
CA GLU A 68 -10.21 2.42 12.28
C GLU A 68 -9.95 1.58 13.54
N TYR A 69 -8.97 2.00 14.35
CA TYR A 69 -8.52 1.24 15.50
C TYR A 69 -8.06 2.13 16.66
N ASP A 70 -8.00 1.52 17.85
CA ASP A 70 -7.43 2.09 19.06
C ASP A 70 -5.90 1.91 19.07
N PRO A 71 -5.10 2.99 18.98
CA PRO A 71 -3.64 2.91 19.00
C PRO A 71 -3.06 2.45 20.34
N HIS A 72 -3.87 2.39 21.41
CA HIS A 72 -3.46 1.85 22.71
C HIS A 72 -3.63 0.33 22.80
N VAL A 73 -4.38 -0.28 21.89
CA VAL A 73 -4.70 -1.71 21.90
C VAL A 73 -4.12 -2.44 20.69
N ALA A 74 -4.05 -1.79 19.53
CA ALA A 74 -3.51 -2.34 18.30
C ALA A 74 -2.54 -1.37 17.62
N HIS A 75 -1.55 -1.93 16.91
CA HIS A 75 -0.63 -1.16 16.06
C HIS A 75 -0.91 -1.44 14.57
N ALA A 76 -0.62 -0.45 13.72
CA ALA A 76 -0.87 -0.56 12.29
C ALA A 76 -0.08 -1.72 11.67
N GLU A 77 1.16 -1.91 12.12
CA GLU A 77 2.06 -2.98 11.71
C GLU A 77 1.44 -4.37 11.90
N ASP A 78 0.76 -4.57 13.03
CA ASP A 78 0.10 -5.84 13.38
C ASP A 78 -1.13 -6.10 12.50
N LEU A 79 -1.87 -5.05 12.17
CA LEU A 79 -3.03 -5.12 11.28
C LEU A 79 -2.58 -5.49 9.86
N LEU A 80 -1.48 -4.90 9.39
CA LEU A 80 -0.90 -5.25 8.10
C LEU A 80 -0.25 -6.63 8.10
N GLN A 81 0.31 -7.08 9.23
CA GLN A 81 0.81 -8.44 9.37
C GLN A 81 -0.34 -9.44 9.25
N THR A 82 -1.49 -9.15 9.86
CA THR A 82 -2.69 -9.97 9.72
C THR A 82 -3.13 -10.12 8.26
N LEU A 83 -3.05 -9.05 7.46
CA LEU A 83 -3.31 -9.11 6.02
C LEU A 83 -2.32 -10.02 5.27
N ARG A 84 -1.04 -9.99 5.64
CA ARG A 84 -0.02 -10.87 5.07
C ARG A 84 -0.24 -12.32 5.47
N ASP A 85 -0.62 -12.58 6.71
CA ASP A 85 -0.84 -13.93 7.24
C ASP A 85 -2.02 -14.65 6.56
N ILE A 86 -3.04 -13.90 6.13
CA ILE A 86 -4.15 -14.43 5.35
C ILE A 86 -3.87 -14.49 3.83
N GLY A 87 -2.66 -14.15 3.40
CA GLY A 87 -2.18 -14.30 2.02
C GLY A 87 -2.31 -13.07 1.12
N TYR A 88 -2.61 -11.88 1.66
CA TYR A 88 -2.65 -10.67 0.86
C TYR A 88 -1.31 -9.91 0.86
N THR A 89 -1.02 -9.27 -0.26
CA THR A 89 0.13 -8.37 -0.36
C THR A 89 -0.29 -6.95 0.01
N VAL A 90 0.46 -6.30 0.89
CA VAL A 90 0.26 -4.88 1.21
C VAL A 90 1.30 -4.07 0.46
N SER A 91 0.85 -3.23 -0.47
CA SER A 91 1.73 -2.43 -1.33
C SER A 91 1.68 -0.95 -0.94
N ASP A 92 2.78 -0.23 -1.11
CA ASP A 92 2.77 1.22 -1.03
C ASP A 92 2.23 1.77 -2.37
N PRO A 93 1.18 2.61 -2.39
CA PRO A 93 0.69 3.25 -3.61
C PRO A 93 1.76 4.05 -4.36
N ARG A 94 2.81 4.51 -3.66
CA ARG A 94 3.96 5.22 -4.26
C ARG A 94 4.95 4.27 -4.95
N LYS A 95 4.81 2.96 -4.78
CA LYS A 95 5.67 1.91 -5.37
C LYS A 95 4.99 1.11 -6.50
N LEU A 96 3.83 1.56 -7.02
CA LEU A 96 3.52 1.25 -8.41
C LEU A 96 4.67 1.82 -9.22
N ARG A 97 5.58 0.96 -9.69
CA ARG A 97 6.60 1.35 -10.67
C ARG A 97 5.84 2.13 -11.72
N SER A 98 6.15 3.41 -11.86
CA SER A 98 5.51 4.18 -12.91
C SER A 98 5.91 3.50 -14.22
N TYR A 99 4.96 3.36 -15.13
CA TYR A 99 5.26 2.91 -16.49
C TYR A 99 6.47 3.68 -17.06
N ASP A 100 6.66 4.95 -16.66
CA ASP A 100 7.84 5.77 -17.00
C ASP A 100 9.18 5.17 -16.55
N GLU A 101 9.27 4.54 -15.37
CA GLU A 101 10.50 3.89 -14.90
C GLU A 101 10.80 2.59 -15.67
N GLU A 102 9.75 1.85 -16.03
CA GLU A 102 9.86 0.65 -16.87
C GLU A 102 10.27 1.02 -18.30
N GLU A 103 9.67 2.04 -18.90
CA GLU A 103 10.09 2.59 -20.20
C GLU A 103 11.53 3.08 -20.15
N ARG A 104 11.96 3.79 -19.11
CA ARG A 104 13.36 4.25 -18.97
C ARG A 104 14.36 3.10 -18.86
N ALA A 105 13.96 1.95 -18.32
CA ALA A 105 14.79 0.75 -18.34
C ALA A 105 14.91 0.15 -19.76
N LEU A 106 13.80 0.09 -20.50
CA LEU A 106 13.78 -0.40 -21.89
C LEU A 106 14.50 0.53 -22.85
N VAL A 107 14.41 1.86 -22.65
CA VAL A 107 15.09 2.87 -23.48
C VAL A 107 16.62 2.76 -23.35
N ARG A 108 17.14 2.40 -22.17
CA ARG A 108 18.58 2.12 -21.99
C ARG A 108 19.04 0.91 -22.79
N GLU A 109 18.25 -0.16 -22.83
CA GLU A 109 18.55 -1.33 -23.65
C GLU A 109 18.48 -0.98 -25.16
N ARG A 110 17.49 -0.19 -25.57
CA ARG A 110 17.33 0.26 -26.97
C ARG A 110 18.47 1.17 -27.44
N GLY A 111 19.04 2.00 -26.55
CA GLY A 111 20.17 2.87 -26.86
C GLY A 111 21.44 2.10 -27.24
N ARG A 112 21.70 0.95 -26.59
CA ARG A 112 22.87 0.10 -26.85
C ARG A 112 22.87 -0.52 -28.25
N PHE A 113 21.68 -0.84 -28.78
CA PHE A 113 21.53 -1.36 -30.13
C PHE A 113 21.73 -0.28 -31.20
N LEU A 114 21.23 0.94 -30.97
CA LEU A 114 21.39 2.04 -31.92
C LEU A 114 22.83 2.55 -32.03
N THR A 115 23.57 2.56 -30.91
CA THR A 115 25.01 2.91 -30.92
C THR A 115 25.86 1.88 -31.67
N ALA A 116 25.48 0.60 -31.64
CA ALA A 116 26.20 -0.45 -32.36
C ALA A 116 26.01 -0.34 -33.88
N LEU A 117 24.81 0.02 -34.35
CA LEU A 117 24.52 0.16 -35.77
C LEU A 117 25.25 1.34 -36.42
N THR A 118 25.41 2.45 -35.69
CA THR A 118 26.12 3.63 -36.20
C THR A 118 27.63 3.42 -36.30
N ALA A 119 28.23 2.66 -35.37
CA ALA A 119 29.64 2.29 -35.42
C ALA A 119 30.00 1.45 -36.67
N SER A 120 29.06 0.60 -37.13
CA SER A 120 29.24 -0.23 -38.33
C SER A 120 29.18 0.55 -39.65
N ILE A 121 28.52 1.71 -39.68
CA ILE A 121 28.42 2.54 -40.90
C ILE A 121 29.65 3.46 -41.04
N ALA A 122 30.39 3.67 -39.95
CA ALA A 122 31.58 4.53 -39.91
C ALA A 122 32.92 3.76 -40.06
N SER A 123 32.89 2.45 -40.35
CA SER A 123 34.07 1.60 -40.60
C SER A 123 34.18 1.20 -42.07
#